data_AF-A0A815DV37-F1
#
_entry.id   AF-A0A815DV37-F1
#
_cell.length_a   1.000
_cell.length_b   1.000
_cell.length_c   1.000
_cell.angle_alpha   90.00
_cell.angle_beta   90.00
_cell.angle_gamma   90.00
#
_symmetry.space_group_name_H-M   'P 1'
#
loop_
_entity.id
_entity.type
_entity.pdbx_description
1 polymer ?
#
loop_
_entity_poly.entity_id
_entity_poly.type
_entity_poly.pdbx_seq_one_letter_code
_entity_poly.pdbx_strand_id
1 'polypeptide(L)'
;MKLSDSTILTVTTIGAALAALFALIGLTTPKWLRTGYGLWNCNNVCSTPTAVLTVLALIFLVISSILLIILLMRLFPRKLRFIPLGFLIIATLFLLISTATYLRQFRVVGYSFELIVTAHAFAFLASVLLAFWYGTTVSDKPAIRSTVLTPTIVLPSS
;
A
#
# COMPACT_ATOMS: atom_id res chain seq x y z
N MET A 1 -25.07 -2.15 6.86
CA MET A 1 -24.29 -1.15 7.62
C MET A 1 -23.32 -0.47 6.66
N LYS A 2 -23.41 0.85 6.47
CA LYS A 2 -22.38 1.60 5.73
C LYS A 2 -21.23 1.86 6.71
N LEU A 3 -20.03 1.35 6.44
CA LEU A 3 -18.84 1.80 7.18
C LEU A 3 -18.66 3.29 6.92
N SER A 4 -18.35 4.06 7.96
CA SER A 4 -18.00 5.46 7.78
C SER A 4 -16.63 5.57 7.09
N ASP A 5 -16.48 6.54 6.19
CA ASP A 5 -15.23 6.82 5.47
C ASP A 5 -14.03 6.98 6.41
N SER A 6 -14.26 7.58 7.58
CA SER A 6 -13.25 7.75 8.61
C SER A 6 -12.78 6.40 9.18
N THR A 7 -13.68 5.44 9.40
CA THR A 7 -13.31 4.11 9.90
C THR A 7 -12.45 3.36 8.90
N ILE A 8 -12.79 3.39 7.60
CA ILE A 8 -12.00 2.73 6.56
C ILE A 8 -10.58 3.32 6.51
N LEU A 9 -10.46 4.65 6.55
CA LEU A 9 -9.16 5.32 6.54
C LEU A 9 -8.33 5.01 7.79
N THR A 10 -8.95 4.97 8.97
CA THR A 10 -8.26 4.60 10.22
C THR A 10 -7.73 3.17 10.16
N VAL A 11 -8.57 2.21 9.76
CA VAL A 11 -8.16 0.79 9.64
C VAL A 11 -7.05 0.63 8.61
N THR A 12 -7.13 1.34 7.48
CA THR A 12 -6.08 1.36 6.46
C THR A 12 -4.76 1.88 7.03
N THR A 13 -4.81 2.99 7.78
CA THR A 13 -3.63 3.59 8.42
C THR A 13 -2.98 2.63 9.40
N ILE A 14 -3.77 1.96 10.23
CA ILE A 14 -3.28 0.95 11.18
C ILE A 14 -2.64 -0.22 10.43
N GLY A 15 -3.28 -0.72 9.38
CA GLY A 15 -2.74 -1.81 8.56
C GLY A 15 -1.40 -1.45 7.90
N ALA A 16 -1.29 -0.24 7.34
CA ALA A 16 -0.05 0.26 6.76
C ALA A 16 1.07 0.41 7.81
N ALA A 17 0.75 0.92 9.00
CA ALA A 17 1.71 1.06 10.10
C ALA A 17 2.19 -0.30 10.63
N LEU A 18 1.29 -1.27 10.77
CA LEU A 18 1.66 -2.65 11.15
C LEU A 18 2.53 -3.30 10.08
N ALA A 19 2.22 -3.11 8.80
CA ALA A 19 3.06 -3.60 7.71
C ALA A 19 4.48 -3.01 7.79
N ALA A 20 4.60 -1.69 8.01
CA ALA A 20 5.90 -1.04 8.17
C ALA A 20 6.66 -1.58 9.39
N LEU A 21 5.97 -1.78 10.51
CA LEU A 21 6.56 -2.32 11.74
C LEU A 21 7.10 -3.74 11.53
N PHE A 22 6.29 -4.64 10.96
CA PHE A 22 6.72 -6.01 10.67
C PHE A 22 7.85 -6.05 9.64
N ALA A 23 7.81 -5.18 8.63
CA ALA A 23 8.89 -5.06 7.65
C ALA A 23 10.20 -4.61 8.33
N LEU A 24 10.13 -3.63 9.24
CA LEU A 24 11.29 -3.14 9.99
C LEU A 24 11.87 -4.23 10.90
N ILE A 25 11.02 -4.92 11.67
CA ILE A 25 11.45 -6.00 12.57
C ILE A 25 12.04 -7.14 11.74
N GLY A 26 11.39 -7.55 10.66
CA GLY A 26 11.89 -8.59 9.75
C GLY A 26 13.26 -8.21 9.18
N LEU A 27 13.47 -6.97 8.76
CA LEU A 27 14.74 -6.51 8.19
C LEU A 27 15.88 -6.48 9.22
N THR A 28 15.58 -6.02 10.44
CA THR A 28 16.59 -5.78 11.51
C THR A 28 16.92 -7.02 12.31
N THR A 29 16.06 -8.05 12.30
CA THR A 29 16.28 -9.27 13.06
C THR A 29 17.05 -10.33 12.24
N PRO A 30 17.98 -11.07 12.88
CA PRO A 30 18.58 -12.26 12.27
C PRO A 30 17.55 -13.41 12.23
N LYS A 31 17.85 -14.49 11.49
CA LYS A 31 16.96 -15.66 11.22
C LYS A 31 15.97 -15.47 10.07
N TRP A 32 16.46 -14.94 8.95
CA TRP A 32 15.79 -15.11 7.67
C TRP A 32 15.85 -16.56 7.18
N LEU A 33 16.98 -17.22 7.44
CA LEU A 33 17.10 -18.68 7.40
C LEU A 33 17.00 -19.27 8.81
N ARG A 34 16.43 -20.48 8.91
CA ARG A 34 16.29 -21.21 10.19
C ARG A 34 17.64 -21.46 10.89
N THR A 35 18.73 -21.52 10.13
CA THR A 35 20.10 -21.71 10.63
C THR A 35 20.72 -20.44 11.25
N GLY A 36 20.01 -19.31 11.28
CA GLY A 36 20.43 -18.11 12.00
C GLY A 36 20.96 -16.96 11.14
N TYR A 37 21.16 -17.17 9.84
CA TYR A 37 21.66 -16.12 8.94
C TYR A 37 20.60 -15.02 8.73
N GLY A 38 21.07 -13.77 8.72
CA GLY A 38 20.26 -12.59 8.42
C GLY A 38 20.41 -12.16 6.96
N LEU A 39 19.59 -11.22 6.53
CA LEU A 39 19.63 -10.67 5.18
C LEU A 39 20.97 -9.96 4.85
N TRP A 40 21.63 -9.43 5.90
CA TRP A 40 22.86 -8.64 5.83
C TRP A 40 24.10 -9.39 6.30
N ASN A 41 23.94 -10.52 6.99
CA ASN A 41 25.04 -11.24 7.61
C ASN A 41 25.00 -12.71 7.19
N CYS A 42 25.83 -13.04 6.19
CA CYS A 42 25.85 -14.34 5.52
C CYS A 42 27.31 -14.75 5.29
N ASN A 43 27.70 -15.95 5.75
CA ASN A 43 29.08 -16.41 5.66
C ASN A 43 29.57 -16.69 4.23
N ASN A 44 28.68 -16.99 3.26
CA ASN A 44 29.10 -17.34 1.89
C ASN A 44 28.07 -17.02 0.77
N VAL A 45 26.79 -16.78 1.06
CA VAL A 45 25.76 -16.50 0.04
C VAL A 45 24.81 -15.42 0.55
N CYS A 46 25.03 -14.17 0.12
CA CYS A 46 24.11 -13.07 0.43
C CYS A 46 23.16 -12.82 -0.73
N SER A 47 21.87 -12.71 -0.42
CA SER A 47 20.86 -12.31 -1.40
C SER A 47 20.69 -10.80 -1.39
N THR A 48 21.72 -10.08 -1.85
CA THR A 48 21.73 -8.62 -1.95
C THR A 48 20.51 -8.01 -2.67
N PRO A 49 19.93 -8.58 -3.75
CA PRO A 49 18.75 -7.98 -4.38
C PRO A 49 17.49 -8.04 -3.49
N THR A 50 17.32 -9.10 -2.68
CA THR A 50 16.16 -9.20 -1.75
C THR A 50 16.24 -8.14 -0.67
N ALA A 51 17.45 -7.84 -0.17
CA ALA A 51 17.72 -6.79 0.80
C ALA A 51 17.31 -5.41 0.30
N VAL A 52 17.80 -5.05 -0.89
CA VAL A 52 17.51 -3.74 -1.48
C VAL A 52 16.01 -3.56 -1.71
N LEU A 53 15.32 -4.57 -2.25
CA LEU A 53 13.87 -4.53 -2.46
C LEU A 53 13.09 -4.37 -1.16
N THR A 54 13.47 -5.08 -0.09
CA THR A 54 12.81 -4.94 1.22
C THR A 54 13.05 -3.57 1.87
N VAL A 55 14.24 -2.99 1.71
CA VAL A 55 14.54 -1.64 2.22
C VAL A 55 13.71 -0.60 1.47
N LEU A 56 13.66 -0.68 0.13
CA LEU A 56 12.85 0.22 -0.68
C LEU A 56 11.36 0.09 -0.32
N ALA A 57 10.87 -1.14 -0.14
CA ALA A 57 9.51 -1.38 0.29
C ALA A 57 9.21 -0.74 1.66
N LEU A 58 10.13 -0.88 2.63
CA LEU A 58 10.01 -0.26 3.95
C LEU A 58 9.92 1.26 3.85
N ILE A 59 10.79 1.90 3.04
CA ILE A 59 10.76 3.34 2.82
C ILE A 59 9.39 3.78 2.28
N PHE A 60 8.86 3.08 1.28
CA PHE A 60 7.54 3.39 0.73
C PHE A 60 6.40 3.16 1.73
N LEU A 61 6.47 2.12 2.57
CA LEU A 61 5.48 1.88 3.63
C LEU A 61 5.49 2.99 4.69
N VAL A 62 6.67 3.45 5.10
CA VAL A 62 6.81 4.55 6.07
C VAL A 62 6.28 5.85 5.48
N ILE A 63 6.67 6.20 4.24
CA ILE A 63 6.16 7.39 3.55
C ILE A 63 4.63 7.32 3.41
N SER A 64 4.09 6.17 2.99
CA SER A 64 2.65 6.00 2.84
C SER A 64 1.91 6.12 4.17
N SER A 65 2.45 5.52 5.25
CA SER A 65 1.88 5.61 6.60
C SER A 65 1.83 7.07 7.08
N ILE A 66 2.90 7.84 6.88
CA ILE A 66 2.94 9.26 7.22
C ILE A 66 1.88 10.04 6.42
N LEU A 67 1.81 9.82 5.10
CA LEU A 67 0.81 10.48 4.25
C LEU A 67 -0.64 10.13 4.66
N LEU A 68 -0.90 8.89 5.06
CA LEU A 68 -2.20 8.45 5.56
C LEU A 68 -2.55 9.12 6.90
N ILE A 69 -1.59 9.25 7.82
CA ILE A 69 -1.77 9.98 9.08
C ILE A 69 -2.10 11.46 8.81
N ILE A 70 -1.35 12.11 7.90
CA ILE A 70 -1.59 13.50 7.52
C ILE A 70 -2.97 13.66 6.87
N LEU A 71 -3.39 12.68 6.05
CA LEU A 71 -4.73 12.65 5.45
C LEU A 71 -5.82 12.51 6.51
N LEU A 72 -5.59 11.69 7.54
CA LEU A 72 -6.49 11.48 8.67
C LEU A 72 -6.66 12.77 9.50
N MET A 73 -5.57 13.53 9.69
CA MET A 73 -5.59 14.86 10.32
C MET A 73 -6.21 15.96 9.44
N ARG A 74 -6.64 15.64 8.21
CA ARG A 74 -7.21 16.58 7.21
C ARG A 74 -6.27 17.74 6.85
N LEU A 75 -4.97 17.58 7.05
CA LEU A 75 -3.95 18.59 6.73
C LEU A 75 -3.56 18.61 5.24
N PHE A 76 -4.03 17.64 4.45
CA PHE A 76 -3.60 17.42 3.07
C PHE A 76 -4.61 17.90 2.01
N PRO A 77 -4.15 18.51 0.91
CA PRO A 77 -5.03 18.94 -0.18
C PRO A 77 -5.66 17.72 -0.88
N ARG A 78 -6.96 17.80 -1.18
CA ARG A 78 -7.76 16.67 -1.73
C ARG A 78 -7.20 16.06 -3.03
N LYS A 79 -6.40 16.80 -3.79
CA LYS A 79 -5.83 16.36 -5.08
C LYS A 79 -4.69 15.34 -4.92
N LEU A 80 -3.98 15.31 -3.79
CA LEU A 80 -2.82 14.43 -3.57
C LEU A 80 -3.20 13.13 -2.84
N ARG A 81 -4.49 12.86 -2.68
CA ARG A 81 -4.99 11.70 -1.94
C ARG A 81 -4.54 10.37 -2.55
N PHE A 82 -4.41 10.27 -3.87
CA PHE A 82 -4.01 9.01 -4.54
C PHE A 82 -2.55 8.60 -4.31
N ILE A 83 -1.70 9.51 -3.83
CA ILE A 83 -0.26 9.26 -3.63
C ILE A 83 0.02 8.12 -2.64
N PRO A 84 -0.55 8.08 -1.41
CA PRO A 84 -0.35 6.96 -0.48
C PRO A 84 -0.76 5.61 -1.07
N LEU A 85 -1.78 5.56 -1.94
CA LEU A 85 -2.18 4.33 -2.63
C LEU A 85 -1.08 3.84 -3.58
N GLY A 86 -0.53 4.75 -4.39
CA GLY A 86 0.58 4.42 -5.29
C GLY A 86 1.78 3.84 -4.54
N PHE A 87 2.18 4.47 -3.43
CA PHE A 87 3.27 3.96 -2.59
C PHE A 87 2.97 2.60 -1.97
N LEU A 88 1.74 2.35 -1.50
CA LEU A 88 1.33 1.04 -0.97
C LEU A 88 1.40 -0.06 -2.03
N ILE A 89 0.93 0.22 -3.25
CA ILE A 89 0.97 -0.77 -4.35
C ILE A 89 2.43 -1.07 -4.74
N ILE A 90 3.29 -0.07 -4.83
CA ILE A 90 4.71 -0.29 -5.15
C ILE A 90 5.40 -1.08 -4.03
N ALA A 91 5.15 -0.72 -2.77
CA ALA A 91 5.71 -1.44 -1.63
C ALA A 91 5.27 -2.90 -1.57
N THR A 92 3.99 -3.19 -1.80
CA THR A 92 3.46 -4.56 -1.82
C THR A 92 4.11 -5.39 -2.92
N LEU A 93 4.27 -4.84 -4.12
CA LEU A 93 4.98 -5.49 -5.23
C LEU A 93 6.44 -5.78 -4.87
N PHE A 94 7.15 -4.83 -4.25
CA PHE A 94 8.54 -5.05 -3.86
C PHE A 94 8.70 -6.13 -2.79
N LEU A 95 7.81 -6.18 -1.80
CA LEU A 95 7.78 -7.27 -0.82
C LEU A 95 7.45 -8.61 -1.47
N LEU A 96 6.53 -8.64 -2.44
CA LEU A 96 6.19 -9.86 -3.18
C LEU A 96 7.38 -10.38 -3.99
N ILE A 97 8.05 -9.49 -4.74
CA ILE A 97 9.22 -9.86 -5.54
C ILE A 97 10.36 -10.31 -4.62
N SER A 98 10.59 -9.63 -3.50
CA SER A 98 11.63 -10.00 -2.54
C SER A 98 11.35 -11.37 -1.92
N THR A 99 10.12 -11.63 -1.49
CA THR A 99 9.74 -12.94 -0.91
C THR A 99 9.82 -14.08 -1.94
N ALA A 100 9.38 -13.85 -3.17
CA ALA A 100 9.46 -14.84 -4.25
C ALA A 100 10.91 -15.16 -4.65
N THR A 101 11.75 -14.13 -4.77
CA THR A 101 13.18 -14.32 -5.10
C THR A 101 13.93 -15.03 -3.97
N TYR A 102 13.61 -14.71 -2.71
CA TYR A 102 14.17 -15.40 -1.56
C TYR A 102 13.78 -16.89 -1.51
N LEU A 103 12.49 -17.22 -1.69
CA LEU A 103 12.00 -18.60 -1.71
C LEU A 103 12.58 -19.44 -2.84
N ARG A 104 12.88 -18.80 -3.99
CA ARG A 104 13.56 -19.46 -5.11
C ARG A 104 14.98 -19.90 -4.74
N GLN A 105 15.66 -19.11 -3.91
CA GLN A 105 17.05 -19.36 -3.51
C GLN A 105 17.15 -20.23 -2.25
N PHE A 106 16.21 -20.09 -1.31
CA PHE A 106 16.23 -20.77 -0.02
C PHE A 106 14.88 -21.43 0.27
N ARG A 107 14.88 -22.76 0.44
CA ARG A 107 13.66 -23.52 0.80
C ARG A 107 13.34 -23.53 2.29
N VAL A 108 14.32 -23.24 3.14
CA VAL A 108 14.16 -23.28 4.59
C VAL A 108 14.17 -21.85 5.12
N VAL A 109 12.99 -21.38 5.52
CA VAL A 109 12.77 -20.01 6.00
C VAL A 109 12.77 -19.97 7.53
N GLY A 110 13.13 -18.81 8.08
CA GLY A 110 13.05 -18.51 9.51
C GLY A 110 12.01 -17.41 9.80
N TYR A 111 11.86 -17.10 11.08
CA TYR A 111 10.83 -16.19 11.58
C TYR A 111 10.89 -14.78 10.97
N SER A 112 12.09 -14.24 10.72
CA SER A 112 12.22 -12.90 10.13
C SER A 112 11.65 -12.83 8.71
N PHE A 113 11.74 -13.93 7.95
CA PHE A 113 11.11 -14.04 6.65
C PHE A 113 9.58 -14.09 6.77
N GLU A 114 9.04 -14.85 7.73
CA GLU A 114 7.60 -14.91 7.99
C GLU A 114 7.02 -13.54 8.37
N LEU A 115 7.78 -12.71 9.10
CA LEU A 115 7.41 -11.33 9.37
C LEU A 115 7.31 -10.48 8.11
N ILE A 116 8.20 -10.65 7.13
CA ILE A 116 8.12 -9.95 5.84
C ILE A 116 6.90 -10.40 5.03
N VAL A 117 6.59 -11.69 5.03
CA VAL A 117 5.36 -12.20 4.39
C VAL A 117 4.12 -11.63 5.08
N THR A 118 4.13 -11.55 6.41
CA THR A 118 3.06 -10.94 7.20
C THR A 118 2.93 -9.45 6.87
N ALA A 119 4.05 -8.73 6.78
CA ALA A 119 4.08 -7.33 6.36
C ALA A 119 3.47 -7.14 4.96
N HIS A 120 3.76 -8.04 4.02
CA HIS A 120 3.16 -8.03 2.69
C HIS A 120 1.64 -8.19 2.75
N ALA A 121 1.13 -9.15 3.54
CA ALA A 121 -0.31 -9.37 3.69
C ALA A 121 -1.03 -8.12 4.23
N PHE A 122 -0.49 -7.47 5.28
CA PHE A 122 -1.05 -6.23 5.83
C PHE A 122 -0.99 -5.08 4.82
N ALA A 123 0.13 -4.92 4.12
CA ALA A 123 0.27 -3.88 3.09
C ALA A 123 -0.70 -4.10 1.92
N PHE A 124 -0.91 -5.36 1.51
CA PHE A 124 -1.87 -5.70 0.45
C PHE A 124 -3.30 -5.40 0.88
N LEU A 125 -3.72 -5.83 2.07
CA LEU A 125 -5.04 -5.52 2.62
C LEU A 125 -5.27 -4.01 2.74
N ALA A 126 -4.28 -3.26 3.24
CA ALA A 126 -4.36 -1.80 3.31
C ALA A 126 -4.50 -1.17 1.91
N SER A 127 -3.77 -1.68 0.91
CA SER A 127 -3.89 -1.18 -0.47
C SER A 127 -5.29 -1.42 -1.05
N VAL A 128 -5.88 -2.60 -0.81
CA VAL A 128 -7.22 -2.95 -1.29
C VAL A 128 -8.28 -2.10 -0.60
N LEU A 129 -8.20 -1.94 0.73
CA LEU A 129 -9.12 -1.08 1.50
C LEU A 129 -9.06 0.37 1.03
N LEU A 130 -7.86 0.89 0.80
CA LEU A 130 -7.66 2.25 0.34
C LEU A 130 -8.17 2.45 -1.10
N ALA A 131 -7.93 1.48 -1.99
CA ALA A 131 -8.45 1.49 -3.35
C ALA A 131 -9.99 1.45 -3.36
N PHE A 132 -10.58 0.61 -2.51
CA PHE A 132 -12.03 0.55 -2.33
C PHE A 132 -12.60 1.89 -1.85
N TRP A 133 -11.98 2.51 -0.84
CA TRP A 133 -12.35 3.84 -0.36
C TRP A 133 -12.27 4.92 -1.44
N TYR A 134 -11.25 4.86 -2.32
CA TYR A 134 -11.19 5.75 -3.48
C TYR A 134 -12.32 5.50 -4.48
N GLY A 135 -12.64 4.23 -4.75
CA GLY A 135 -13.72 3.85 -5.66
C GLY A 135 -15.09 4.39 -5.21
N THR A 136 -15.39 4.26 -3.91
CA THR A 136 -16.67 4.75 -3.36
C THR A 136 -16.76 6.27 -3.36
N THR A 137 -15.68 6.97 -3.03
CA THR A 137 -15.67 8.45 -2.94
C THR A 137 -15.70 9.16 -4.30
N VAL A 138 -15.22 8.52 -5.37
CA VAL A 138 -15.29 9.07 -6.75
C VAL A 138 -16.68 8.88 -7.36
N SER A 139 -17.37 7.78 -7.01
CA SER A 139 -18.70 7.46 -7.54
C SER A 139 -19.82 8.40 -7.04
N ASP A 140 -19.60 9.13 -5.94
CA ASP A 140 -20.58 10.09 -5.38
C ASP A 140 -20.58 11.46 -6.08
N LYS A 141 -19.81 11.64 -7.17
CA LYS A 141 -20.00 12.83 -8.03
C LYS A 141 -21.28 12.64 -8.84
N PRO A 142 -22.28 13.54 -8.73
CA PRO A 142 -23.49 13.45 -9.55
C PRO A 142 -23.07 13.49 -11.02
N ALA A 143 -23.57 12.51 -11.78
CA ALA A 143 -23.45 12.45 -13.22
C ALA A 143 -23.79 13.84 -13.79
N ILE A 144 -22.90 14.33 -14.65
CA ILE A 144 -23.07 15.55 -15.42
C ILE A 144 -24.47 15.52 -16.00
N ARG A 145 -25.37 16.35 -15.45
CA ARG A 145 -26.71 16.56 -15.97
C ARG A 145 -26.49 17.05 -17.39
N SER A 146 -26.77 16.19 -18.37
CA SER A 146 -26.73 16.53 -19.78
C SER A 146 -27.51 17.83 -19.97
N THR A 147 -26.81 18.92 -20.23
CA THR A 147 -27.41 20.14 -20.76
C THR A 147 -27.95 19.76 -22.13
N VAL A 148 -29.21 19.32 -22.15
CA VAL A 148 -30.01 19.22 -23.36
C VAL A 148 -30.12 20.65 -23.88
N LEU A 149 -29.30 21.00 -24.86
CA LEU A 149 -29.52 22.16 -25.70
C LEU A 149 -30.83 21.91 -26.45
N THR A 150 -31.94 22.42 -25.93
CA THR A 150 -33.16 22.60 -26.70
C THR A 150 -32.91 23.69 -27.74
N PRO A 151 -32.95 23.40 -29.05
CA PRO A 151 -32.91 24.45 -30.06
C PRO A 151 -34.27 25.19 -30.03
N THR A 152 -34.27 26.44 -29.60
CA THR A 152 -35.41 27.34 -29.79
C THR A 152 -35.51 27.69 -31.27
N ILE A 153 -36.36 26.98 -32.00
CA ILE A 153 -36.78 27.35 -33.36
C ILE A 153 -37.81 28.47 -33.20
N VAL A 154 -37.41 29.70 -33.53
CA VAL A 154 -38.32 30.85 -33.65
C VAL A 154 -38.97 30.77 -35.03
N LEU A 155 -40.26 30.44 -35.09
CA LEU A 155 -41.05 30.59 -36.31
C LEU A 155 -41.56 32.03 -36.43
N PRO A 156 -41.42 32.69 -37.60
CA PRO A 156 -42.03 34.00 -37.83
C PRO A 156 -43.55 33.84 -38.01
N SER A 157 -44.32 34.61 -37.24
CA SER A 157 -45.76 34.77 -37.42
C SER A 157 -46.03 35.64 -38.65
N SER A 158 -46.71 35.06 -39.64
CA SER A 158 -47.38 35.76 -40.75
C SER A 158 -48.55 36.60 -40.27
#